data_AF-A0A7Y2UEU4-F1
#
_entry.id   AF-A0A7Y2UEU4-F1
#
_cell.length_a   1.000
_cell.length_b   1.000
_cell.length_c   1.000
_cell.angle_alpha   90.00
_cell.angle_beta   90.00
_cell.angle_gamma   90.00
#
_symmetry.space_group_name_H-M   'P 1'
#
loop_
_entity.id
_entity.type
_entity.pdbx_description
1 polymer ?
#
loop_
_entity_poly.entity_id
_entity_poly.type
_entity_poly.pdbx_seq_one_letter_code
_entity_poly.pdbx_strand_id
1 'polypeptide(L)'
;MSFSAHADVVRESGDLESYLNSISFGVEDDGRFKIPTAGQLADFETVVNLVLQADYDNAHTAAEALGYELVAYTDSVTAKLFYVLREINPIPSPLANGNGIYIFRPAAAYNVAIHAPHPAADRNTNKGAITTFMASDVRYFMMAGAHRRSHPDPSSCQGFSDYRPSDAVHNTAHYFFVAHKALENFDDSIHYVELHGYGSSSFDTIASQCDTGGNPAVANLSETISDADPAELTLMHSLESALNAGGEIETCIYSTTLDSGPADKYTQYLGRSTNTLARYTNGSVSVCDQAALAENNSHRYLHIEQSWGIRETADTRELMATAINQAIQDYFAATFKINPGLSDAWYNPATSGQGFFITVFPDLNSVSLAWFTYDTEYPPEGASSNLGDPGHRWLVAVGAFSGNTAVLDISVVSGGLFDTRTIIDEQPGGSITLTFNHCNSATVDYDITAINRQGRIPIQRVATDNVPLCEALGQ
;
A
#
# COMPACT_ATOMS: atom_id res chain seq x y z
N MET A 1 26.75 3.13 -3.54
CA MET A 1 25.91 4.03 -2.71
C MET A 1 26.19 3.70 -1.26
N SER A 2 26.60 4.70 -0.47
CA SER A 2 26.80 4.52 0.97
C SER A 2 25.40 4.57 1.60
N PHE A 3 24.92 3.46 2.18
CA PHE A 3 23.85 3.56 3.16
C PHE A 3 24.34 4.51 4.24
N SER A 4 23.71 5.67 4.41
CA SER A 4 23.99 6.50 5.59
C SER A 4 23.73 5.61 6.80
N ALA A 5 24.78 5.35 7.57
CA ALA A 5 24.62 4.65 8.82
C ALA A 5 23.87 5.60 9.76
N HIS A 6 22.56 5.39 9.92
CA HIS A 6 21.79 5.96 11.02
C HIS A 6 22.41 5.39 12.30
N ALA A 7 23.13 6.24 13.02
CA ALA A 7 24.02 5.85 14.11
C ALA A 7 23.25 5.65 15.42
N ASP A 8 22.11 6.32 15.56
CA ASP A 8 21.34 6.36 16.80
C ASP A 8 20.11 5.44 16.75
N VAL A 9 19.66 5.04 15.55
CA VAL A 9 18.55 4.09 15.40
C VAL A 9 18.96 2.69 15.84
N VAL A 10 18.16 2.09 16.74
CA VAL A 10 18.31 0.69 17.16
C VAL A 10 18.21 -0.23 15.95
N ARG A 11 19.12 -1.20 15.83
CA ARG A 11 19.13 -2.17 14.74
C ARG A 11 18.83 -3.56 15.28
N GLU A 12 17.81 -4.19 14.73
CA GLU A 12 17.41 -5.54 15.09
C GLU A 12 17.17 -6.39 13.85
N SER A 13 17.23 -7.70 14.03
CA SER A 13 16.81 -8.66 13.01
C SER A 13 16.11 -9.85 13.66
N GLY A 14 15.07 -10.33 13.01
CA GLY A 14 14.28 -11.48 13.43
C GLY A 14 13.09 -11.66 12.51
N ASP A 15 12.24 -12.65 12.80
CA ASP A 15 10.99 -12.86 12.08
C ASP A 15 9.96 -11.81 12.54
N LEU A 16 9.67 -10.84 11.66
CA LEU A 16 8.75 -9.74 11.98
C LEU A 16 7.32 -10.25 12.22
N GLU A 17 6.85 -11.21 11.43
CA GLU A 17 5.50 -11.76 11.57
C GLU A 17 5.33 -12.45 12.93
N SER A 18 6.31 -13.29 13.30
CA SER A 18 6.34 -13.93 14.62
C SER A 18 6.39 -12.91 15.76
N TYR A 19 7.17 -11.84 15.61
CA TYR A 19 7.23 -10.75 16.59
C TYR A 19 5.87 -10.07 16.77
N LEU A 20 5.21 -9.65 15.68
CA LEU A 20 3.92 -8.96 15.74
C LEU A 20 2.81 -9.86 16.33
N ASN A 21 2.82 -11.16 16.01
CA ASN A 21 1.87 -12.12 16.57
C ASN A 21 2.10 -12.41 18.06
N SER A 22 3.26 -12.05 18.61
CA SER A 22 3.58 -12.24 20.04
C SER A 22 3.06 -11.10 20.94
N ILE A 23 2.62 -9.98 20.35
CA ILE A 23 2.18 -8.80 21.10
C ILE A 23 0.90 -9.12 21.88
N SER A 24 0.87 -8.69 23.15
CA SER A 24 -0.30 -8.77 24.03
C SER A 24 -1.01 -7.43 24.08
N PHE A 25 -2.33 -7.45 24.26
CA PHE A 25 -3.18 -6.26 24.22
C PHE A 25 -3.98 -6.04 25.52
N GLY A 26 -3.78 -6.90 26.53
CA GLY A 26 -4.54 -6.84 27.78
C GLY A 26 -5.98 -7.35 27.60
N VAL A 27 -6.87 -6.88 28.46
CA VAL A 27 -8.30 -7.27 28.49
C VAL A 27 -9.18 -6.04 28.68
N GLU A 28 -10.50 -6.22 28.55
CA GLU A 28 -11.48 -5.18 28.88
C GLU A 28 -11.34 -4.69 30.33
N ASP A 29 -11.48 -3.38 30.52
CA ASP A 29 -11.45 -2.68 31.81
C ASP A 29 -10.17 -2.88 32.66
N ASP A 30 -9.04 -3.23 32.03
CA ASP A 30 -7.77 -3.45 32.74
C ASP A 30 -6.97 -2.16 33.04
N GLY A 31 -7.43 -1.01 32.54
CA GLY A 31 -6.84 0.30 32.75
C GLY A 31 -5.42 0.45 32.21
N ARG A 32 -4.98 -0.42 31.30
CA ARG A 32 -3.63 -0.40 30.73
C ARG A 32 -3.43 0.71 29.71
N PHE A 33 -4.46 1.06 28.95
CA PHE A 33 -4.40 2.23 28.08
C PHE A 33 -4.29 3.52 28.90
N LYS A 34 -3.30 4.35 28.56
CA LYS A 34 -3.10 5.67 29.15
C LYS A 34 -3.45 6.74 28.13
N ILE A 35 -4.43 7.57 28.47
CA ILE A 35 -4.85 8.70 27.63
C ILE A 35 -3.66 9.65 27.48
N PRO A 36 -3.14 9.87 26.26
CA PRO A 36 -2.04 10.81 26.06
C PRO A 36 -2.48 12.25 26.35
N THR A 37 -1.56 13.05 26.90
CA THR A 37 -1.74 14.50 27.02
C THR A 37 -1.65 15.18 25.66
N ALA A 38 -2.17 16.41 25.54
CA ALA A 38 -2.05 17.19 24.30
C ALA A 38 -0.58 17.41 23.87
N GLY A 39 0.35 17.59 24.82
CA GLY A 39 1.78 17.69 24.53
C GLY A 39 2.33 16.38 23.94
N GLN A 40 2.01 15.25 24.55
CA GLN A 40 2.39 13.92 24.05
C GLN A 40 1.83 13.63 22.65
N LEU A 41 0.60 14.05 22.34
CA LEU A 41 0.03 13.92 21.00
C LEU A 41 0.84 14.74 19.97
N ALA A 42 1.22 15.98 20.29
CA ALA A 42 2.01 16.83 19.41
C ALA A 42 3.45 16.32 19.23
N ASP A 43 4.06 15.82 20.31
CA ASP A 43 5.39 15.22 20.28
C ASP A 43 5.37 13.94 19.43
N PHE A 44 4.33 13.10 19.57
CA PHE A 44 4.18 11.89 18.76
C PHE A 44 3.95 12.19 17.28
N GLU A 45 3.17 13.22 16.95
CA GLU A 45 3.04 13.71 15.58
C GLU A 45 4.39 14.13 14.99
N THR A 46 5.23 14.79 15.79
CA THR A 46 6.59 15.17 15.41
C THR A 46 7.44 13.93 15.11
N VAL A 47 7.38 12.89 15.95
CA VAL A 47 8.07 11.61 15.72
C VAL A 47 7.66 11.00 14.39
N VAL A 48 6.35 10.87 14.12
CA VAL A 48 5.85 10.27 12.88
C VAL A 48 6.30 11.07 11.66
N ASN A 49 6.21 12.40 11.70
CA ASN A 49 6.67 13.27 10.62
C ASN A 49 8.18 13.11 10.33
N LEU A 50 9.02 12.97 11.36
CA LEU A 50 10.45 12.73 11.19
C LEU A 50 10.71 11.37 10.51
N VAL A 51 9.97 10.32 10.88
CA VAL A 51 10.07 9.01 10.21
C VAL A 51 9.68 9.13 8.73
N LEU A 52 8.59 9.84 8.41
CA LEU A 52 8.11 10.04 7.04
C LEU A 52 9.11 10.85 6.18
N GLN A 53 9.84 11.77 6.80
CA GLN A 53 10.91 12.55 6.18
C GLN A 53 12.26 11.79 6.11
N ALA A 54 12.28 10.52 6.52
CA ALA A 54 13.49 9.70 6.63
C ALA A 54 14.58 10.26 7.57
N ASP A 55 14.20 11.12 8.52
CA ASP A 55 15.07 11.64 9.58
C ASP A 55 15.03 10.73 10.82
N TYR A 56 15.54 9.51 10.63
CA TYR A 56 15.34 8.44 11.60
C TYR A 56 16.10 8.63 12.92
N ASP A 57 17.27 9.28 12.91
CA ASP A 57 18.06 9.52 14.13
C ASP A 57 17.34 10.52 15.06
N ASN A 58 16.81 11.62 14.50
CA ASN A 58 15.99 12.57 15.27
C ASN A 58 14.64 11.95 15.67
N ALA A 59 14.04 11.13 14.80
CA ALA A 59 12.80 10.41 15.14
C ALA A 59 13.01 9.47 16.33
N HIS A 60 14.11 8.71 16.37
CA HIS A 60 14.44 7.83 17.49
C HIS A 60 14.60 8.63 18.80
N THR A 61 15.39 9.70 18.77
CA THR A 61 15.62 10.58 19.93
C THR A 61 14.31 11.17 20.47
N ALA A 62 13.44 11.65 19.58
CA ALA A 62 12.14 12.21 19.97
C ALA A 62 11.18 11.13 20.51
N ALA A 63 11.24 9.90 20.00
CA ALA A 63 10.41 8.78 20.44
C ALA A 63 10.73 8.34 21.88
N GLU A 64 12.00 8.36 22.29
CA GLU A 64 12.43 7.94 23.63
C GLU A 64 11.73 8.73 24.75
N ALA A 65 11.50 10.03 24.52
CA ALA A 65 10.79 10.90 25.47
C ALA A 65 9.32 10.47 25.71
N LEU A 66 8.75 9.69 24.79
CA LEU A 66 7.38 9.18 24.84
C LEU A 66 7.32 7.71 25.31
N GLY A 67 8.45 7.11 25.67
CA GLY A 67 8.55 5.68 25.99
C GLY A 67 8.44 4.78 24.75
N TYR A 68 8.75 5.33 23.58
CA TYR A 68 8.84 4.62 22.31
C TYR A 68 10.29 4.50 21.85
N GLU A 69 10.55 3.55 20.97
CA GLU A 69 11.80 3.46 20.21
C GLU A 69 11.49 3.26 18.74
N LEU A 70 12.32 3.87 17.89
CA LEU A 70 12.36 3.55 16.47
C LEU A 70 13.45 2.51 16.20
N VAL A 71 13.07 1.41 15.57
CA VAL A 71 13.96 0.28 15.27
C VAL A 71 14.06 0.07 13.76
N ALA A 72 15.27 0.11 13.22
CA ALA A 72 15.59 -0.40 11.89
C ALA A 72 15.64 -1.94 11.96
N TYR A 73 14.50 -2.56 11.63
CA TYR A 73 14.26 -3.99 11.77
C TYR A 73 14.44 -4.71 10.44
N THR A 74 15.42 -5.61 10.36
CA THR A 74 15.63 -6.48 9.19
C THR A 74 14.90 -7.80 9.40
N ASP A 75 13.84 -8.03 8.64
CA ASP A 75 13.11 -9.28 8.69
C ASP A 75 13.98 -10.44 8.20
N SER A 76 14.17 -11.46 9.04
CA SER A 76 15.08 -12.57 8.74
C SER A 76 14.52 -13.54 7.69
N VAL A 77 13.22 -13.47 7.40
CA VAL A 77 12.54 -14.35 6.43
C VAL A 77 12.64 -13.78 5.01
N THR A 78 12.35 -12.49 4.86
CA THR A 78 12.26 -11.80 3.56
C THR A 78 13.47 -10.91 3.24
N ALA A 79 14.36 -10.68 4.22
CA ALA A 79 15.46 -9.71 4.17
C ALA A 79 15.01 -8.25 3.96
N LYS A 80 13.71 -7.96 4.07
CA LYS A 80 13.17 -6.60 3.95
C LYS A 80 13.52 -5.78 5.21
N LEU A 81 13.84 -4.51 4.99
CA LEU A 81 14.05 -3.53 6.05
C LEU A 81 12.72 -2.81 6.36
N PHE A 82 12.41 -2.72 7.65
CA PHE A 82 11.28 -2.00 8.19
C PHE A 82 11.76 -1.00 9.25
N TYR A 83 11.07 0.12 9.38
CA TYR A 83 11.23 1.02 10.51
C TYR A 83 10.05 0.81 11.45
N VAL A 84 10.31 0.22 12.60
CA VAL A 84 9.29 -0.18 13.58
C VAL A 84 9.32 0.82 14.73
N LEU A 85 8.28 1.65 14.83
CA LEU A 85 8.04 2.54 15.95
C LEU A 85 7.16 1.81 16.96
N ARG A 86 7.74 1.39 18.09
CA ARG A 86 7.10 0.56 19.12
C ARG A 86 7.28 1.12 20.52
N GLU A 87 6.37 0.78 21.42
CA GLU A 87 6.58 1.03 22.85
C GLU A 87 7.80 0.23 23.34
N ILE A 88 8.65 0.86 24.16
CA ILE A 88 9.77 0.18 24.83
C ILE A 88 9.25 -0.86 25.83
N ASN A 89 8.10 -0.57 26.44
CA ASN A 89 7.48 -1.39 27.48
C ASN A 89 6.05 -1.79 27.11
N PRO A 90 5.82 -2.61 26.08
CA PRO A 90 4.47 -2.98 25.68
C PRO A 90 3.81 -3.86 26.75
N ILE A 91 2.48 -4.02 26.65
CA ILE A 91 1.73 -4.98 27.47
C ILE A 91 2.38 -6.38 27.33
N PRO A 92 2.67 -7.10 28.44
CA PRO A 92 2.06 -6.97 29.76
C PRO A 92 2.81 -6.10 30.78
N SER A 93 3.80 -5.29 30.38
CA SER A 93 4.52 -4.40 31.30
C SER A 93 3.57 -3.45 32.03
N PRO A 94 3.78 -3.17 33.33
CA PRO A 94 3.03 -2.14 34.05
C PRO A 94 3.38 -0.70 33.60
N LEU A 95 4.45 -0.54 32.82
CA LEU A 95 4.86 0.74 32.23
C LEU A 95 4.25 0.98 30.84
N ALA A 96 3.44 0.05 30.34
CA ALA A 96 2.79 0.18 29.03
C ALA A 96 1.81 1.35 28.99
N ASN A 97 1.77 2.02 27.84
CA ASN A 97 0.81 3.07 27.54
C ASN A 97 -0.36 2.55 26.69
N GLY A 98 -0.18 1.44 25.97
CA GLY A 98 -1.24 0.80 25.16
C GLY A 98 -1.57 1.53 23.86
N ASN A 99 -0.69 2.42 23.40
CA ASN A 99 -0.86 3.25 22.21
C ASN A 99 -0.43 2.57 20.90
N GLY A 100 0.19 1.39 20.96
CA GLY A 100 0.36 0.51 19.80
C GLY A 100 1.69 0.61 19.08
N ILE A 101 1.72 0.04 17.87
CA ILE A 101 2.89 -0.14 17.04
C ILE A 101 2.62 0.35 15.61
N TYR A 102 3.63 0.99 15.03
CA TYR A 102 3.56 1.66 13.73
C TYR A 102 4.78 1.26 12.91
N ILE A 103 4.56 0.73 11.70
CA ILE A 103 5.62 0.20 10.86
C ILE A 103 5.64 0.95 9.54
N PHE A 104 6.83 1.37 9.13
CA PHE A 104 7.07 2.13 7.92
C PHE A 104 8.02 1.34 7.02
N ARG A 105 7.68 1.24 5.74
CA ARG A 105 8.48 0.58 4.72
C ARG A 105 8.66 1.50 3.51
N PRO A 106 9.65 2.41 3.54
CA PRO A 106 9.88 3.39 2.48
C PRO A 106 10.12 2.77 1.10
N ALA A 107 10.60 1.53 1.04
CA ALA A 107 10.91 0.82 -0.21
C ALA A 107 9.72 -0.01 -0.76
N ALA A 108 8.52 0.12 -0.20
CA ALA A 108 7.35 -0.64 -0.63
C ALA A 108 6.69 -0.03 -1.88
N ALA A 109 6.16 -0.88 -2.76
CA ALA A 109 5.59 -0.49 -4.05
C ALA A 109 4.22 0.19 -3.95
N TYR A 110 3.45 -0.09 -2.91
CA TYR A 110 2.07 0.41 -2.77
C TYR A 110 1.94 1.41 -1.63
N ASN A 111 1.40 2.58 -1.94
CA ASN A 111 1.10 3.62 -0.97
C ASN A 111 -0.20 3.31 -0.20
N VAL A 112 -0.13 2.23 0.58
CA VAL A 112 -1.25 1.69 1.34
C VAL A 112 -0.84 1.54 2.80
N ALA A 113 -1.78 1.84 3.70
CA ALA A 113 -1.70 1.57 5.12
C ALA A 113 -2.69 0.47 5.51
N ILE A 114 -2.20 -0.57 6.20
CA ILE A 114 -3.04 -1.63 6.77
C ILE A 114 -3.26 -1.34 8.26
N HIS A 115 -4.53 -1.27 8.67
CA HIS A 115 -4.90 -0.98 10.06
C HIS A 115 -5.50 -2.18 10.78
N ALA A 116 -5.09 -2.36 12.03
CA ALA A 116 -5.70 -3.26 13.02
C ALA A 116 -6.02 -2.47 14.29
N PRO A 117 -7.15 -1.71 14.31
CA PRO A 117 -7.48 -0.82 15.41
C PRO A 117 -8.01 -1.55 16.65
N HIS A 118 -8.58 -2.75 16.48
CA HIS A 118 -9.21 -3.53 17.56
C HIS A 118 -8.59 -4.93 17.75
N PRO A 119 -7.27 -5.05 17.90
CA PRO A 119 -6.56 -6.31 17.76
C PRO A 119 -6.98 -7.41 18.75
N ALA A 120 -7.44 -7.03 19.95
CA ALA A 120 -7.98 -7.97 20.94
C ALA A 120 -9.51 -8.07 20.98
N ALA A 121 -10.22 -6.96 20.75
CA ALA A 121 -11.69 -6.94 20.83
C ALA A 121 -12.30 -7.68 19.63
N ASP A 122 -11.78 -7.41 18.44
CA ASP A 122 -12.19 -8.06 17.21
C ASP A 122 -11.26 -9.28 17.00
N ARG A 123 -11.45 -10.32 17.82
CA ARG A 123 -10.52 -11.47 17.95
C ARG A 123 -9.92 -11.94 16.61
N ASN A 124 -8.61 -12.13 16.54
CA ASN A 124 -7.84 -12.55 15.35
C ASN A 124 -7.83 -11.55 14.16
N THR A 125 -8.46 -10.37 14.24
CA THR A 125 -8.28 -9.33 13.20
C THR A 125 -6.82 -8.87 13.11
N ASN A 126 -6.14 -8.76 14.25
CA ASN A 126 -4.71 -8.47 14.32
C ASN A 126 -3.89 -9.44 13.46
N LYS A 127 -4.19 -10.73 13.56
CA LYS A 127 -3.47 -11.74 12.80
C LYS A 127 -3.79 -11.65 11.32
N GLY A 128 -5.05 -11.40 10.95
CA GLY A 128 -5.43 -11.15 9.56
C GLY A 128 -4.68 -9.95 8.97
N ALA A 129 -4.65 -8.83 9.69
CA ALA A 129 -3.95 -7.62 9.28
C ALA A 129 -2.43 -7.81 9.18
N ILE A 130 -1.82 -8.57 10.11
CA ILE A 130 -0.40 -8.95 10.03
C ILE A 130 -0.16 -9.79 8.78
N THR A 131 -0.96 -10.85 8.55
CA THR A 131 -0.84 -11.69 7.34
C THR A 131 -0.99 -10.86 6.07
N THR A 132 -1.98 -9.95 6.01
CA THR A 132 -2.15 -9.02 4.88
C THR A 132 -0.92 -8.13 4.68
N PHE A 133 -0.38 -7.53 5.74
CA PHE A 133 0.80 -6.67 5.66
C PHE A 133 2.05 -7.42 5.18
N MET A 134 2.27 -8.64 5.69
CA MET A 134 3.44 -9.45 5.32
C MET A 134 3.33 -9.99 3.89
N ALA A 135 2.11 -10.29 3.42
CA ALA A 135 1.84 -10.75 2.06
C ALA A 135 1.87 -9.62 1.02
N SER A 136 1.66 -8.36 1.43
CA SER A 136 1.50 -7.23 0.52
C SER A 136 2.74 -6.33 0.49
N ASP A 137 3.00 -5.68 -0.64
CA ASP A 137 4.13 -4.76 -0.78
C ASP A 137 3.78 -3.31 -0.39
N VAL A 138 3.21 -3.14 0.80
CA VAL A 138 2.61 -1.88 1.27
C VAL A 138 3.52 -1.09 2.21
N ARG A 139 3.33 0.24 2.24
CA ARG A 139 4.21 1.17 2.97
C ARG A 139 3.98 1.22 4.47
N TYR A 140 2.75 1.07 4.94
CA TYR A 140 2.43 1.34 6.34
C TYR A 140 1.61 0.21 6.98
N PHE A 141 1.87 -0.04 8.26
CA PHE A 141 1.04 -0.88 9.11
C PHE A 141 0.86 -0.23 10.48
N MET A 142 -0.36 -0.23 10.98
CA MET A 142 -0.72 0.35 12.27
C MET A 142 -1.57 -0.64 13.06
N MET A 143 -1.15 -0.95 14.28
CA MET A 143 -1.91 -1.83 15.17
C MET A 143 -1.99 -1.23 16.56
N ALA A 144 -3.21 -1.14 17.10
CA ALA A 144 -3.43 -0.59 18.43
C ALA A 144 -2.74 -1.45 19.51
N GLY A 145 -2.37 -0.84 20.65
CA GLY A 145 -1.58 -1.51 21.68
C GLY A 145 -2.40 -2.17 22.78
N ALA A 146 -3.70 -1.92 22.82
CA ALA A 146 -4.58 -2.35 23.90
C ALA A 146 -5.95 -2.82 23.38
N HIS A 147 -6.71 -3.48 24.25
CA HIS A 147 -8.13 -3.71 24.04
C HIS A 147 -8.86 -2.36 23.88
N ARG A 148 -9.77 -2.24 22.90
CA ARG A 148 -10.49 -0.98 22.61
C ARG A 148 -11.27 -0.41 23.80
N ARG A 149 -11.59 -1.28 24.78
CA ARG A 149 -12.19 -0.94 26.07
C ARG A 149 -11.26 -1.14 27.28
N SER A 150 -9.96 -0.93 27.10
CA SER A 150 -9.00 -1.01 28.21
C SER A 150 -9.23 0.11 29.22
N HIS A 151 -9.59 1.32 28.76
CA HIS A 151 -9.95 2.41 29.65
C HIS A 151 -11.42 2.26 30.13
N PRO A 152 -11.71 2.32 31.45
CA PRO A 152 -13.05 2.05 31.97
C PRO A 152 -14.04 3.19 31.70
N ASP A 153 -13.56 4.43 31.65
CA ASP A 153 -14.42 5.60 31.49
C ASP A 153 -14.82 5.84 30.03
N PRO A 154 -16.05 6.33 29.77
CA PRO A 154 -16.52 6.65 28.42
C PRO A 154 -15.70 7.76 27.78
N SER A 155 -15.59 7.69 26.45
CA SER A 155 -14.99 8.73 25.62
C SER A 155 -15.84 10.00 25.63
N SER A 156 -15.20 11.17 25.57
CA SER A 156 -15.89 12.44 25.30
C SER A 156 -16.09 12.71 23.80
N CYS A 157 -15.39 11.98 22.93
CA CYS A 157 -15.54 12.07 21.47
C CYS A 157 -16.80 11.28 21.05
N GLN A 158 -17.58 11.81 20.10
CA GLN A 158 -18.76 11.17 19.48
C GLN A 158 -20.01 11.01 20.34
N GLY A 159 -20.01 11.44 21.61
CA GLY A 159 -21.21 11.49 22.47
C GLY A 159 -21.95 10.16 22.65
N PHE A 160 -21.39 9.05 22.18
CA PHE A 160 -21.96 7.71 22.24
C PHE A 160 -21.42 7.02 23.49
N SER A 161 -22.31 6.54 24.37
CA SER A 161 -21.93 6.10 25.73
C SER A 161 -21.06 4.84 25.78
N ASP A 162 -20.86 4.17 24.64
CA ASP A 162 -20.19 2.86 24.60
C ASP A 162 -18.74 2.90 24.11
N TYR A 163 -18.29 4.01 23.52
CA TYR A 163 -16.88 4.19 23.14
C TYR A 163 -16.02 4.53 24.35
N ARG A 164 -14.73 4.21 24.26
CA ARG A 164 -13.73 4.46 25.30
C ARG A 164 -12.56 5.27 24.72
N PRO A 165 -11.79 6.00 25.55
CA PRO A 165 -10.56 6.64 25.09
C PRO A 165 -9.55 5.69 24.43
N SER A 166 -9.56 4.42 24.81
CA SER A 166 -8.74 3.35 24.23
C SER A 166 -9.23 2.83 22.88
N ASP A 167 -10.37 3.31 22.39
CA ASP A 167 -10.91 2.91 21.09
C ASP A 167 -10.22 3.73 19.99
N ALA A 168 -9.28 3.09 19.30
CA ALA A 168 -8.33 3.74 18.40
C ALA A 168 -8.96 4.46 17.20
N VAL A 169 -10.18 4.06 16.81
CA VAL A 169 -10.89 4.63 15.65
C VAL A 169 -12.10 5.49 16.02
N HIS A 170 -12.44 5.57 17.31
CA HIS A 170 -13.54 6.41 17.80
C HIS A 170 -13.06 7.54 18.73
N ASN A 171 -11.77 7.86 18.70
CA ASN A 171 -11.17 8.93 19.51
C ASN A 171 -10.02 9.64 18.80
N THR A 172 -9.94 10.96 18.96
CA THR A 172 -8.84 11.79 18.41
C THR A 172 -7.68 11.98 19.39
N ALA A 173 -7.89 11.76 20.68
CA ALA A 173 -6.87 11.77 21.73
C ALA A 173 -6.20 10.39 21.86
N HIS A 174 -5.67 9.88 20.73
CA HIS A 174 -5.06 8.56 20.62
C HIS A 174 -3.90 8.64 19.61
N TYR A 175 -2.76 7.98 19.88
CA TYR A 175 -1.61 8.00 18.95
C TYR A 175 -1.94 7.43 17.57
N PHE A 176 -2.84 6.45 17.51
CA PHE A 176 -3.37 5.88 16.27
C PHE A 176 -4.00 6.93 15.36
N PHE A 177 -4.86 7.81 15.90
CA PHE A 177 -5.40 8.94 15.15
C PHE A 177 -4.30 9.92 14.72
N VAL A 178 -3.35 10.23 15.60
CA VAL A 178 -2.24 11.15 15.30
C VAL A 178 -1.35 10.63 14.17
N ALA A 179 -1.01 9.33 14.18
CA ALA A 179 -0.22 8.70 13.13
C ALA A 179 -0.97 8.72 11.79
N HIS A 180 -2.26 8.35 11.79
CA HIS A 180 -3.12 8.44 10.60
C HIS A 180 -3.15 9.85 10.03
N LYS A 181 -3.38 10.84 10.90
CA LYS A 181 -3.41 12.26 10.55
C LYS A 181 -2.08 12.73 9.93
N ALA A 182 -0.95 12.31 10.50
CA ALA A 182 0.37 12.65 9.99
C ALA A 182 0.63 12.01 8.62
N LEU A 183 0.23 10.74 8.41
CA LEU A 183 0.28 10.08 7.11
C LEU A 183 -0.52 10.84 6.06
N GLU A 184 -1.80 11.09 6.36
CA GLU A 184 -2.74 11.78 5.47
C GLU A 184 -2.26 13.19 5.09
N ASN A 185 -1.68 13.93 6.04
CA ASN A 185 -1.14 15.27 5.79
C ASN A 185 0.19 15.26 5.01
N PHE A 186 0.93 14.15 5.07
CA PHE A 186 2.20 14.01 4.38
C PHE A 186 2.01 13.64 2.91
N ASP A 187 1.04 12.76 2.63
CA ASP A 187 0.74 12.26 1.29
C ASP A 187 -0.74 11.89 1.20
N ASP A 188 -1.51 12.71 0.47
CA ASP A 188 -2.94 12.54 0.26
C ASP A 188 -3.28 11.50 -0.82
N SER A 189 -2.28 10.75 -1.33
CA SER A 189 -2.50 9.58 -2.20
C SER A 189 -2.56 8.25 -1.44
N ILE A 190 -2.29 8.25 -0.13
CA ILE A 190 -2.31 7.03 0.69
C ILE A 190 -3.71 6.42 0.71
N HIS A 191 -3.80 5.13 0.42
CA HIS A 191 -5.02 4.36 0.66
C HIS A 191 -4.95 3.63 2.00
N TYR A 192 -6.08 3.50 2.67
CA TYR A 192 -6.21 2.86 3.98
C TYR A 192 -7.09 1.63 3.86
N VAL A 193 -6.60 0.49 4.35
CA VAL A 193 -7.38 -0.75 4.48
C VAL A 193 -7.46 -1.08 5.96
N GLU A 194 -8.65 -0.94 6.53
CA GLU A 194 -8.88 -1.13 7.95
C GLU A 194 -9.70 -2.39 8.24
N LEU A 195 -9.10 -3.29 9.02
CA LEU A 195 -9.65 -4.61 9.29
C LEU A 195 -10.33 -4.62 10.66
N HIS A 196 -11.65 -4.76 10.62
CA HIS A 196 -12.53 -4.99 11.76
C HIS A 196 -13.11 -6.40 11.75
N GLY A 197 -13.84 -6.73 12.81
CA GLY A 197 -14.58 -7.98 12.89
C GLY A 197 -15.82 -7.88 13.76
N TYR A 198 -16.89 -8.52 13.31
CA TYR A 198 -18.17 -8.53 14.03
C TYR A 198 -18.50 -9.90 14.60
N GLY A 199 -19.31 -9.89 15.66
CA GLY A 199 -19.79 -11.10 16.34
C GLY A 199 -20.99 -11.75 15.65
N SER A 200 -21.34 -12.96 16.08
CA SER A 200 -22.47 -13.73 15.53
C SER A 200 -23.81 -13.00 15.61
N SER A 201 -24.02 -12.15 16.64
CA SER A 201 -25.23 -11.35 16.79
C SER A 201 -25.45 -10.33 15.68
N SER A 202 -24.39 -9.95 14.96
CA SER A 202 -24.45 -9.02 13.82
C SER A 202 -24.39 -9.76 12.48
N PHE A 203 -24.06 -11.07 12.49
CA PHE A 203 -23.94 -11.87 11.28
C PHE A 203 -25.27 -11.97 10.54
N ASP A 204 -26.35 -12.33 11.23
CA ASP A 204 -27.66 -12.48 10.57
C ASP A 204 -28.14 -11.15 9.95
N THR A 205 -27.87 -10.02 10.61
CA THR A 205 -28.22 -8.71 10.08
C THR A 205 -27.41 -8.37 8.83
N ILE A 206 -26.09 -8.62 8.83
CA ILE A 206 -25.23 -8.37 7.67
C ILE A 206 -25.60 -9.35 6.53
N ALA A 207 -25.73 -10.63 6.83
CA ALA A 207 -26.10 -11.67 5.87
C ALA A 207 -27.53 -11.51 5.31
N SER A 208 -28.41 -10.72 5.94
CA SER A 208 -29.71 -10.37 5.37
C SER A 208 -29.65 -9.25 4.31
N GLN A 209 -28.52 -8.56 4.17
CA GLN A 209 -28.35 -7.43 3.23
C GLN A 209 -27.89 -7.88 1.85
N CYS A 210 -27.41 -9.11 1.74
CA CYS A 210 -26.74 -9.70 0.59
C CYS A 210 -27.09 -11.19 0.58
N ASP A 211 -27.22 -11.79 -0.61
CA ASP A 211 -27.43 -13.24 -0.70
C ASP A 211 -26.09 -13.95 -0.45
N THR A 212 -25.84 -14.34 0.80
CA THR A 212 -24.61 -15.05 1.16
C THR A 212 -24.66 -16.55 0.87
N GLY A 213 -25.80 -17.08 0.38
CA GLY A 213 -25.98 -18.52 0.18
C GLY A 213 -25.79 -19.39 1.44
N GLY A 214 -25.76 -18.78 2.63
CA GLY A 214 -25.41 -19.45 3.89
C GLY A 214 -23.91 -19.61 4.14
N ASN A 215 -23.04 -18.95 3.37
CA ASN A 215 -21.59 -18.97 3.58
C ASN A 215 -21.25 -18.25 4.91
N PRO A 216 -20.55 -18.90 5.86
CA PRO A 216 -20.14 -18.28 7.12
C PRO A 216 -18.99 -17.27 6.97
N ALA A 217 -18.27 -17.27 5.85
CA ALA A 217 -17.19 -16.34 5.53
C ALA A 217 -17.75 -15.18 4.72
N VAL A 218 -17.98 -14.04 5.39
CA VAL A 218 -18.61 -12.86 4.80
C VAL A 218 -17.77 -11.63 5.14
N ALA A 219 -17.38 -10.88 4.12
CA ALA A 219 -16.69 -9.61 4.23
C ALA A 219 -17.67 -8.50 3.88
N ASN A 220 -17.90 -7.58 4.82
CA ASN A 220 -18.72 -6.41 4.58
C ASN A 220 -17.83 -5.18 4.36
N LEU A 221 -17.96 -4.55 3.20
CA LEU A 221 -17.05 -3.54 2.67
C LEU A 221 -17.73 -2.17 2.64
N SER A 222 -16.99 -1.12 3.00
CA SER A 222 -17.44 0.26 2.88
C SER A 222 -16.29 1.21 2.57
N GLU A 223 -16.58 2.21 1.75
CA GLU A 223 -15.73 3.40 1.58
C GLU A 223 -16.20 4.59 2.42
N THR A 224 -16.92 4.28 3.49
CA THR A 224 -17.23 5.17 4.61
C THR A 224 -18.14 6.36 4.35
N ILE A 225 -18.42 6.86 3.14
CA ILE A 225 -19.31 8.05 3.03
C ILE A 225 -20.27 8.06 1.84
N SER A 226 -20.14 7.23 0.81
CA SER A 226 -21.11 7.17 -0.30
C SER A 226 -21.73 5.78 -0.48
N ASP A 227 -22.83 5.72 -1.24
CA ASP A 227 -23.19 4.49 -1.94
C ASP A 227 -22.07 4.10 -2.88
N ALA A 228 -21.86 2.79 -3.07
CA ALA A 228 -21.01 2.31 -4.13
C ALA A 228 -21.68 2.57 -5.49
N ASP A 229 -21.01 3.31 -6.38
CA ASP A 229 -21.37 3.34 -7.80
C ASP A 229 -20.64 2.19 -8.51
N PRO A 230 -21.35 1.18 -9.04
CA PRO A 230 -20.72 0.05 -9.72
C PRO A 230 -19.94 0.43 -10.99
N ALA A 231 -20.05 1.68 -11.47
CA ALA A 231 -19.23 2.20 -12.55
C ALA A 231 -17.88 2.78 -12.09
N GLU A 232 -17.69 3.01 -10.79
CA GLU A 232 -16.43 3.49 -10.23
C GLU A 232 -15.40 2.36 -10.10
N LEU A 233 -14.12 2.71 -10.27
CA LEU A 233 -13.02 1.82 -9.98
C LEU A 233 -12.31 2.31 -8.71
N THR A 234 -12.55 1.59 -7.62
CA THR A 234 -11.95 1.88 -6.32
C THR A 234 -11.33 0.61 -5.73
N LEU A 235 -10.55 0.75 -4.65
CA LEU A 235 -9.94 -0.41 -4.00
C LEU A 235 -11.01 -1.39 -3.45
N MET A 236 -12.18 -0.88 -3.01
CA MET A 236 -13.31 -1.71 -2.62
C MET A 236 -13.81 -2.59 -3.77
N HIS A 237 -14.00 -2.02 -4.96
CA HIS A 237 -14.46 -2.76 -6.14
C HIS A 237 -13.42 -3.78 -6.60
N SER A 238 -12.13 -3.46 -6.53
CA SER A 238 -11.06 -4.42 -6.79
C SER A 238 -11.07 -5.57 -5.79
N LEU A 239 -11.34 -5.31 -4.51
CA LEU A 239 -11.46 -6.34 -3.48
C LEU A 239 -12.70 -7.22 -3.69
N GLU A 240 -13.85 -6.62 -3.99
CA GLU A 240 -15.06 -7.35 -4.35
C GLU A 240 -14.79 -8.31 -5.51
N SER A 241 -14.16 -7.81 -6.58
CA SER A 241 -13.79 -8.62 -7.74
C SER A 241 -12.86 -9.78 -7.38
N ALA A 242 -11.81 -9.53 -6.57
CA ALA A 242 -10.86 -10.55 -6.14
C ALA A 242 -11.51 -11.65 -5.28
N LEU A 243 -12.40 -11.27 -4.35
CA LEU A 243 -13.13 -12.21 -3.50
C LEU A 243 -14.12 -13.06 -4.31
N ASN A 244 -14.87 -12.43 -5.22
CA ASN A 244 -15.81 -13.12 -6.11
C ASN A 244 -15.09 -14.09 -7.07
N ALA A 245 -13.89 -13.74 -7.55
CA ALA A 245 -13.07 -14.64 -8.36
C ALA A 245 -12.56 -15.86 -7.57
N GLY A 246 -12.30 -15.70 -6.27
CA GLY A 246 -11.92 -16.80 -5.38
C GLY A 246 -13.10 -17.71 -5.00
N GLY A 247 -14.28 -17.14 -4.77
CA GLY A 247 -15.53 -17.87 -4.51
C GLY A 247 -15.66 -18.49 -3.12
N GLU A 248 -14.72 -18.25 -2.21
CA GLU A 248 -14.70 -18.81 -0.83
C GLU A 248 -15.23 -17.82 0.22
N ILE A 249 -15.14 -16.52 -0.05
CA ILE A 249 -15.59 -15.44 0.84
C ILE A 249 -16.64 -14.64 0.11
N GLU A 250 -17.85 -14.56 0.68
CA GLU A 250 -18.91 -13.72 0.14
C GLU A 250 -18.69 -12.26 0.50
N THR A 251 -19.09 -11.38 -0.41
CA THR A 251 -18.98 -9.94 -0.23
C THR A 251 -20.34 -9.31 -0.04
N CYS A 252 -20.38 -8.31 0.84
CA CYS A 252 -21.52 -7.43 1.01
C CYS A 252 -20.99 -6.01 0.98
N ILE A 253 -21.60 -5.14 0.20
CA ILE A 253 -21.24 -3.72 0.15
C ILE A 253 -22.30 -2.94 0.90
N TYR A 254 -21.88 -2.09 1.84
CA TYR A 254 -22.78 -1.19 2.53
C TYR A 254 -23.49 -0.26 1.53
N SER A 255 -24.82 -0.33 1.50
CA SER A 255 -25.67 0.54 0.70
C SER A 255 -26.47 1.51 1.59
N THR A 256 -26.49 2.78 1.23
CA THR A 256 -27.29 3.85 1.83
C THR A 256 -28.78 3.77 1.49
N THR A 257 -29.14 2.95 0.48
CA THR A 257 -30.55 2.72 0.09
C THR A 257 -31.27 1.67 0.93
N LEU A 258 -30.57 0.99 1.84
CA LEU A 258 -31.18 0.11 2.84
C LEU A 258 -31.67 0.91 4.05
N ASP A 259 -32.66 1.80 3.84
CA ASP A 259 -33.35 2.49 4.92
C ASP A 259 -34.88 2.53 4.73
N SER A 260 -35.59 1.85 5.62
CA SER A 260 -36.93 2.28 6.09
C SER A 260 -37.34 1.66 7.45
N GLY A 261 -36.43 0.99 8.17
CA GLY A 261 -36.73 0.26 9.39
C GLY A 261 -36.10 0.86 10.65
N PRO A 262 -36.86 1.22 11.71
CA PRO A 262 -36.31 1.73 12.97
C PRO A 262 -35.49 0.69 13.78
N ALA A 263 -35.26 -0.51 13.24
CA ALA A 263 -34.51 -1.60 13.86
C ALA A 263 -33.06 -1.75 13.33
N ASP A 264 -32.70 -1.13 12.21
CA ASP A 264 -31.42 -1.35 11.50
C ASP A 264 -30.27 -0.44 11.99
N LYS A 265 -30.25 -0.17 13.30
CA LYS A 265 -29.22 0.66 13.96
C LYS A 265 -27.81 0.07 13.94
N TYR A 266 -27.63 -1.19 13.54
CA TYR A 266 -26.31 -1.83 13.57
C TYR A 266 -25.59 -1.78 12.22
N THR A 267 -26.26 -1.40 11.14
CA THR A 267 -25.69 -1.46 9.79
C THR A 267 -25.55 -0.10 9.13
N GLN A 268 -26.19 0.93 9.67
CA GLN A 268 -26.01 2.32 9.21
C GLN A 268 -24.73 2.99 9.78
N TYR A 269 -24.03 2.36 10.74
CA TYR A 269 -23.06 3.05 11.59
C TYR A 269 -21.62 2.52 11.56
N LEU A 270 -21.38 1.25 11.23
CA LEU A 270 -20.12 0.59 11.61
C LEU A 270 -18.85 1.08 10.88
N GLY A 271 -18.97 1.56 9.64
CA GLY A 271 -17.84 2.18 8.92
C GLY A 271 -18.09 3.63 8.51
N ARG A 272 -19.35 4.07 8.44
CA ARG A 272 -19.69 5.28 7.68
C ARG A 272 -19.46 6.57 8.45
N SER A 273 -20.17 6.70 9.57
CA SER A 273 -20.32 7.99 10.22
C SER A 273 -19.50 8.15 11.48
N THR A 274 -18.94 7.09 12.08
CA THR A 274 -18.29 7.15 13.41
C THR A 274 -16.79 6.86 13.40
N ASN A 275 -16.20 6.46 12.28
CA ASN A 275 -14.76 6.23 12.25
C ASN A 275 -14.02 7.58 12.14
N THR A 276 -13.26 7.96 13.17
CA THR A 276 -12.52 9.23 13.23
C THR A 276 -11.42 9.33 12.18
N LEU A 277 -10.78 8.23 11.80
CA LEU A 277 -9.73 8.22 10.77
C LEU A 277 -10.36 8.44 9.39
N ALA A 278 -11.41 7.68 9.08
CA ALA A 278 -12.17 7.87 7.84
C ALA A 278 -12.78 9.29 7.74
N ARG A 279 -13.32 9.82 8.85
CA ARG A 279 -13.81 11.21 8.91
C ARG A 279 -12.71 12.21 8.56
N TYR A 280 -11.48 11.99 9.02
CA TYR A 280 -10.36 12.89 8.73
C TYR A 280 -9.96 12.83 7.26
N THR A 281 -9.73 11.62 6.72
CA THR A 281 -9.34 11.41 5.31
C THR A 281 -10.37 11.98 4.32
N ASN A 282 -11.65 11.96 4.68
CA ASN A 282 -12.70 12.51 3.84
C ASN A 282 -13.12 13.96 4.21
N GLY A 283 -12.25 14.69 4.92
CA GLY A 283 -12.42 16.13 5.12
C GLY A 283 -13.56 16.55 6.04
N SER A 284 -13.85 15.78 7.11
CA SER A 284 -14.83 16.20 8.12
C SER A 284 -14.41 17.50 8.81
N VAL A 285 -15.34 18.44 8.93
CA VAL A 285 -15.11 19.73 9.60
C VAL A 285 -15.02 19.61 11.12
N SER A 286 -15.53 18.52 11.70
CA SER A 286 -15.35 18.17 13.11
C SER A 286 -15.23 16.66 13.26
N VAL A 287 -13.99 16.17 13.26
CA VAL A 287 -13.69 14.73 13.29
C VAL A 287 -14.33 14.02 14.48
N CYS A 288 -14.44 14.67 15.65
CA CYS A 288 -15.06 14.03 16.81
C CYS A 288 -16.59 13.96 16.73
N ASP A 289 -17.26 14.90 16.06
CA ASP A 289 -18.71 15.02 16.24
C ASP A 289 -19.50 14.89 14.94
N GLN A 290 -18.84 14.99 13.80
CA GLN A 290 -19.50 15.11 12.50
C GLN A 290 -18.89 14.10 11.51
N ALA A 291 -19.77 13.35 10.84
CA ALA A 291 -19.39 12.61 9.65
C ALA A 291 -18.94 13.60 8.56
N ALA A 292 -18.06 13.16 7.67
CA ALA A 292 -17.80 13.93 6.45
C ALA A 292 -19.00 13.83 5.49
N LEU A 293 -19.08 14.77 4.56
CA LEU A 293 -20.15 14.82 3.57
C LEU A 293 -19.87 13.82 2.44
N ALA A 294 -20.91 13.25 1.83
CA ALA A 294 -20.76 12.23 0.79
C ALA A 294 -20.00 12.75 -0.44
N GLU A 295 -20.19 14.03 -0.79
CA GLU A 295 -19.45 14.73 -1.83
C GLU A 295 -17.95 14.90 -1.54
N ASN A 296 -17.52 14.68 -0.29
CA ASN A 296 -16.11 14.72 0.10
C ASN A 296 -15.50 13.31 0.20
N ASN A 297 -16.19 12.26 -0.25
CA ASN A 297 -15.62 10.92 -0.23
C ASN A 297 -14.38 10.86 -1.15
N SER A 298 -13.23 10.57 -0.55
CA SER A 298 -11.96 10.40 -1.25
C SER A 298 -11.85 9.06 -1.97
N HIS A 299 -12.68 8.08 -1.59
CA HIS A 299 -12.57 6.66 -1.97
C HIS A 299 -11.25 5.99 -1.55
N ARG A 300 -10.46 6.64 -0.68
CA ARG A 300 -9.16 6.13 -0.22
C ARG A 300 -9.25 5.33 1.08
N TYR A 301 -10.41 5.25 1.73
CA TYR A 301 -10.56 4.58 3.02
C TYR A 301 -11.48 3.36 2.91
N LEU A 302 -10.89 2.17 2.83
CA LEU A 302 -11.60 0.89 2.78
C LEU A 302 -11.74 0.31 4.19
N HIS A 303 -12.97 0.33 4.71
CA HIS A 303 -13.36 -0.34 5.96
C HIS A 303 -13.85 -1.76 5.65
N ILE A 304 -13.31 -2.75 6.36
CA ILE A 304 -13.64 -4.16 6.17
C ILE A 304 -14.11 -4.75 7.49
N GLU A 305 -15.39 -5.09 7.57
CA GLU A 305 -15.98 -5.88 8.65
C GLU A 305 -15.92 -7.37 8.30
N GLN A 306 -15.20 -8.17 9.10
CA GLN A 306 -15.02 -9.60 8.83
C GLN A 306 -15.82 -10.49 9.78
N SER A 307 -16.56 -11.45 9.20
CA SER A 307 -17.22 -12.50 9.98
C SER A 307 -16.23 -13.37 10.77
N TRP A 308 -16.74 -14.17 11.71
CA TRP A 308 -15.91 -15.17 12.38
C TRP A 308 -15.34 -16.21 11.41
N GLY A 309 -16.08 -16.61 10.36
CA GLY A 309 -15.62 -17.58 9.36
C GLY A 309 -14.33 -17.16 8.64
N ILE A 310 -14.14 -15.86 8.42
CA ILE A 310 -12.89 -15.31 7.85
C ILE A 310 -11.75 -15.31 8.89
N ARG A 311 -12.06 -15.04 10.16
CA ARG A 311 -11.06 -14.79 11.21
C ARG A 311 -10.65 -16.04 12.00
N GLU A 312 -11.40 -17.13 11.91
CA GLU A 312 -11.24 -18.31 12.78
C GLU A 312 -9.95 -19.09 12.50
N THR A 313 -9.67 -19.42 11.24
CA THR A 313 -8.53 -20.28 10.87
C THR A 313 -7.40 -19.47 10.25
N ALA A 314 -6.22 -20.07 10.08
CA ALA A 314 -5.13 -19.42 9.34
C ALA A 314 -5.47 -19.33 7.85
N ASP A 315 -5.98 -20.42 7.29
CA ASP A 315 -6.32 -20.54 5.87
C ASP A 315 -7.32 -19.47 5.42
N THR A 316 -8.40 -19.21 6.17
CA THR A 316 -9.38 -18.19 5.77
C THR A 316 -8.87 -16.76 5.92
N ARG A 317 -7.95 -16.53 6.87
CA ARG A 317 -7.22 -15.25 6.97
C ARG A 317 -6.25 -15.07 5.80
N GLU A 318 -5.59 -16.13 5.35
CA GLU A 318 -4.69 -16.11 4.21
C GLU A 318 -5.45 -15.89 2.89
N LEU A 319 -6.65 -16.46 2.74
CA LEU A 319 -7.55 -16.17 1.60
C LEU A 319 -7.90 -14.68 1.55
N MET A 320 -8.31 -14.10 2.68
CA MET A 320 -8.62 -12.66 2.75
C MET A 320 -7.39 -11.78 2.48
N ALA A 321 -6.25 -12.12 3.06
CA ALA A 321 -4.98 -11.42 2.82
C ALA A 321 -4.57 -11.48 1.34
N THR A 322 -4.73 -12.64 0.70
CA THR A 322 -4.45 -12.83 -0.73
C THR A 322 -5.38 -11.98 -1.59
N ALA A 323 -6.68 -11.96 -1.29
CA ALA A 323 -7.64 -11.13 -2.01
C ALA A 323 -7.36 -9.63 -1.85
N ILE A 324 -7.01 -9.17 -0.64
CA ILE A 324 -6.61 -7.77 -0.41
C ILE A 324 -5.33 -7.43 -1.19
N ASN A 325 -4.31 -8.30 -1.16
CA ASN A 325 -3.08 -8.08 -1.92
C ASN A 325 -3.36 -8.01 -3.43
N GLN A 326 -4.20 -8.92 -3.96
CA GLN A 326 -4.61 -8.91 -5.36
C GLN A 326 -5.38 -7.63 -5.71
N ALA A 327 -6.31 -7.20 -4.85
CA ALA A 327 -7.08 -5.97 -5.03
C ALA A 327 -6.18 -4.73 -5.09
N ILE A 328 -5.17 -4.65 -4.22
CA ILE A 328 -4.16 -3.59 -4.23
C ILE A 328 -3.39 -3.62 -5.56
N GLN A 329 -2.93 -4.79 -5.99
CA GLN A 329 -2.22 -4.94 -7.27
C GLN A 329 -3.08 -4.48 -8.46
N ASP A 330 -4.32 -4.93 -8.54
CA ASP A 330 -5.24 -4.64 -9.63
C ASP A 330 -5.65 -3.16 -9.65
N TYR A 331 -5.98 -2.59 -8.49
CA TYR A 331 -6.34 -1.19 -8.36
C TYR A 331 -5.21 -0.29 -8.86
N PHE A 332 -3.99 -0.45 -8.29
CA PHE A 332 -2.86 0.40 -8.68
C PHE A 332 -2.41 0.15 -10.11
N ALA A 333 -2.49 -1.08 -10.63
CA ALA A 333 -2.18 -1.34 -12.04
C ALA A 333 -3.16 -0.63 -12.98
N ALA A 334 -4.46 -0.64 -12.66
CA ALA A 334 -5.50 -0.04 -13.49
C ALA A 334 -5.52 1.50 -13.40
N THR A 335 -5.13 2.07 -12.26
CA THR A 335 -5.08 3.53 -12.07
C THR A 335 -3.76 4.15 -12.46
N PHE A 336 -2.66 3.38 -12.55
CA PHE A 336 -1.33 3.88 -12.91
C PHE A 336 -1.32 4.68 -14.21
N LYS A 337 -0.62 5.81 -14.21
CA LYS A 337 -0.42 6.67 -15.38
C LYS A 337 1.07 6.82 -15.68
N ILE A 338 1.45 6.61 -16.93
CA ILE A 338 2.79 6.92 -17.41
C ILE A 338 3.04 8.43 -17.26
N ASN A 339 4.13 8.79 -16.58
CA ASN A 339 4.50 10.18 -16.32
C ASN A 339 6.03 10.41 -16.48
N PRO A 340 6.51 11.65 -16.55
CA PRO A 340 7.93 11.99 -16.71
C PRO A 340 8.89 11.35 -15.72
N GLY A 341 8.44 11.07 -14.49
CA GLY A 341 9.26 10.41 -13.47
C GLY A 341 9.70 9.00 -13.86
N LEU A 342 9.05 8.36 -14.84
CA LEU A 342 9.47 7.06 -15.38
C LEU A 342 10.74 7.12 -16.25
N SER A 343 11.17 8.31 -16.64
CA SER A 343 12.36 8.48 -17.47
C SER A 343 13.62 8.13 -16.71
N ASP A 344 14.35 7.11 -17.15
CA ASP A 344 15.73 6.77 -16.75
C ASP A 344 16.21 5.47 -17.44
N ALA A 345 17.31 4.90 -16.95
CA ALA A 345 17.79 3.56 -17.22
C ALA A 345 17.03 2.46 -16.45
N TRP A 346 16.71 1.40 -17.18
CA TRP A 346 16.01 0.20 -16.71
C TRP A 346 16.72 -1.06 -17.20
N TYR A 347 16.62 -2.16 -16.45
CA TYR A 347 17.25 -3.42 -16.83
C TYR A 347 16.55 -4.63 -16.22
N ASN A 348 16.83 -5.82 -16.77
CA ASN A 348 16.47 -7.09 -16.15
C ASN A 348 17.68 -7.67 -15.41
N PRO A 349 17.63 -7.87 -14.08
CA PRO A 349 18.72 -8.45 -13.31
C PRO A 349 19.16 -9.84 -13.81
N ALA A 350 18.24 -10.64 -14.33
CA ALA A 350 18.54 -11.98 -14.84
C ALA A 350 19.39 -11.98 -16.12
N THR A 351 19.42 -10.85 -16.85
CA THR A 351 20.22 -10.65 -18.05
C THR A 351 21.01 -9.35 -17.95
N SER A 352 21.65 -9.12 -16.80
CA SER A 352 22.47 -7.92 -16.58
C SER A 352 23.58 -7.81 -17.65
N GLY A 353 23.76 -6.62 -18.21
CA GLY A 353 24.64 -6.34 -19.36
C GLY A 353 23.90 -5.72 -20.55
N GLN A 354 22.59 -5.93 -20.63
CA GLN A 354 21.67 -5.23 -21.54
C GLN A 354 20.66 -4.40 -20.74
N GLY A 355 20.05 -3.39 -21.37
CA GLY A 355 19.10 -2.51 -20.69
C GLY A 355 18.47 -1.47 -21.59
N PHE A 356 17.56 -0.72 -21.02
CA PHE A 356 16.69 0.23 -21.70
C PHE A 356 16.91 1.62 -21.13
N PHE A 357 16.96 2.63 -21.98
CA PHE A 357 16.71 4.00 -21.59
C PHE A 357 15.31 4.36 -22.04
N ILE A 358 14.47 4.80 -21.10
CA ILE A 358 13.09 5.19 -21.35
C ILE A 358 12.99 6.70 -21.11
N THR A 359 12.31 7.42 -21.98
CA THR A 359 12.02 8.85 -21.82
C THR A 359 10.56 9.11 -22.14
N VAL A 360 9.85 9.76 -21.22
CA VAL A 360 8.44 10.10 -21.36
C VAL A 360 8.29 11.57 -21.74
N PHE A 361 7.58 11.84 -22.83
CA PHE A 361 7.25 13.18 -23.33
C PHE A 361 5.74 13.42 -23.20
N PRO A 362 5.26 13.94 -22.06
CA PRO A 362 3.83 14.08 -21.79
C PRO A 362 3.15 15.03 -22.77
N ASP A 363 3.77 16.18 -23.08
CA ASP A 363 3.21 17.18 -24.02
C ASP A 363 3.06 16.65 -25.45
N LEU A 364 3.86 15.63 -25.82
CA LEU A 364 3.79 14.97 -27.12
C LEU A 364 2.94 13.69 -27.09
N ASN A 365 2.43 13.29 -25.91
CA ASN A 365 1.82 11.99 -25.65
C ASN A 365 2.67 10.83 -26.20
N SER A 366 3.98 10.87 -25.98
CA SER A 366 4.92 9.91 -26.55
C SER A 366 5.96 9.40 -25.56
N VAL A 367 6.36 8.14 -25.73
CA VAL A 367 7.53 7.55 -25.06
C VAL A 367 8.57 7.24 -26.12
N SER A 368 9.83 7.54 -25.81
CA SER A 368 10.99 7.04 -26.55
C SER A 368 11.73 6.02 -25.71
N LEU A 369 12.19 4.95 -26.36
CA LEU A 369 12.97 3.90 -25.77
C LEU A 369 14.20 3.62 -26.62
N ALA A 370 15.36 3.52 -25.99
CA ALA A 370 16.58 2.96 -26.57
C ALA A 370 16.95 1.67 -25.83
N TRP A 371 17.01 0.55 -26.54
CA TRP A 371 17.43 -0.73 -25.99
C TRP A 371 18.86 -1.02 -26.40
N PHE A 372 19.77 -1.13 -25.43
CA PHE A 372 21.15 -1.56 -25.62
C PHE A 372 21.24 -3.06 -25.36
N THR A 373 21.65 -3.82 -26.37
CA THR A 373 21.60 -5.29 -26.37
C THR A 373 22.71 -5.88 -27.25
N TYR A 374 22.60 -7.17 -27.55
CA TYR A 374 23.53 -7.94 -28.34
C TYR A 374 22.82 -8.54 -29.56
N ASP A 375 23.60 -8.97 -30.54
CA ASP A 375 23.09 -9.77 -31.63
C ASP A 375 22.56 -11.12 -31.12
N THR A 376 21.72 -11.76 -31.92
CA THR A 376 21.12 -13.07 -31.66
C THR A 376 22.12 -14.22 -31.73
N GLU A 377 23.30 -13.99 -32.31
CA GLU A 377 24.41 -14.92 -32.41
C GLU A 377 25.73 -14.21 -32.09
N TYR A 378 26.72 -14.96 -31.60
CA TYR A 378 28.05 -14.38 -31.41
C TYR A 378 28.68 -13.96 -32.74
N PRO A 379 29.47 -12.88 -32.76
CA PRO A 379 30.25 -12.51 -33.92
C PRO A 379 31.13 -13.69 -34.39
N PRO A 380 31.33 -13.87 -35.70
CA PRO A 380 32.25 -14.89 -36.22
C PRO A 380 33.65 -14.74 -35.61
N GLU A 381 34.37 -15.86 -35.50
CA GLU A 381 35.75 -15.86 -35.03
C GLU A 381 36.62 -14.94 -35.92
N GLY A 382 37.31 -13.99 -35.30
CA GLY A 382 38.13 -12.99 -36.00
C GLY A 382 37.41 -11.68 -36.35
N ALA A 383 36.10 -11.57 -36.08
CA ALA A 383 35.42 -10.27 -36.13
C ALA A 383 36.08 -9.31 -35.12
N SER A 384 36.45 -8.12 -35.60
CA SER A 384 37.06 -7.07 -34.78
C SER A 384 36.31 -5.78 -34.95
N SER A 385 36.26 -4.99 -33.88
CA SER A 385 35.78 -3.62 -33.89
C SER A 385 36.90 -2.73 -33.37
N ASN A 386 36.90 -1.46 -33.78
CA ASN A 386 37.85 -0.48 -33.23
C ASN A 386 37.42 0.00 -31.82
N LEU A 387 36.14 -0.19 -31.44
CA LEU A 387 35.58 0.21 -30.16
C LEU A 387 34.37 -0.69 -29.81
N GLY A 388 34.43 -1.37 -28.67
CA GLY A 388 33.36 -2.24 -28.18
C GLY A 388 33.40 -3.66 -28.76
N ASP A 389 32.39 -4.47 -28.44
CA ASP A 389 32.23 -5.80 -29.04
C ASP A 389 31.50 -5.70 -30.39
N PRO A 390 31.94 -6.40 -31.46
CA PRO A 390 31.26 -6.36 -32.76
C PRO A 390 29.80 -6.87 -32.73
N GLY A 391 29.41 -7.60 -31.68
CA GLY A 391 28.06 -8.09 -31.44
C GLY A 391 27.13 -7.11 -30.74
N HIS A 392 27.60 -5.95 -30.27
CA HIS A 392 26.72 -4.96 -29.65
C HIS A 392 25.67 -4.43 -30.64
N ARG A 393 24.42 -4.35 -30.19
CA ARG A 393 23.27 -3.84 -30.95
C ARG A 393 22.54 -2.78 -30.13
N TRP A 394 21.85 -1.90 -30.83
CA TRP A 394 20.89 -1.01 -30.21
C TRP A 394 19.63 -0.94 -31.06
N LEU A 395 18.49 -0.78 -30.41
CA LEU A 395 17.20 -0.55 -31.05
C LEU A 395 16.61 0.74 -30.49
N VAL A 396 15.98 1.53 -31.35
CA VAL A 396 15.17 2.67 -30.92
C VAL A 396 13.72 2.40 -31.23
N ALA A 397 12.85 2.78 -30.31
CA ALA A 397 11.42 2.72 -30.50
C ALA A 397 10.76 3.99 -29.97
N VAL A 398 9.74 4.47 -30.68
CA VAL A 398 8.95 5.62 -30.28
C VAL A 398 7.48 5.32 -30.53
N GLY A 399 6.62 5.78 -29.65
CA GLY A 399 5.19 5.66 -29.88
C GLY A 399 4.37 6.35 -28.80
N ALA A 400 3.05 6.20 -28.91
CA ALA A 400 2.12 6.84 -28.00
C ALA A 400 1.92 6.00 -26.74
N PHE A 401 1.43 6.65 -25.68
CA PHE A 401 1.00 5.98 -24.47
C PHE A 401 -0.44 6.34 -24.10
N SER A 402 -1.06 5.44 -23.33
CA SER A 402 -2.38 5.61 -22.73
C SER A 402 -2.45 4.84 -21.43
N GLY A 403 -2.89 5.50 -20.36
CA GLY A 403 -2.89 4.91 -19.02
C GLY A 403 -1.48 4.46 -18.63
N ASN A 404 -1.35 3.17 -18.33
CA ASN A 404 -0.12 2.55 -17.87
C ASN A 404 0.72 1.89 -19.00
N THR A 405 0.26 1.99 -20.25
CA THR A 405 0.83 1.25 -21.39
C THR A 405 1.29 2.18 -22.50
N ALA A 406 2.46 1.90 -23.06
CA ALA A 406 2.97 2.56 -24.27
C ALA A 406 3.24 1.53 -25.37
N VAL A 407 2.78 1.82 -26.59
CA VAL A 407 3.00 0.97 -27.78
C VAL A 407 3.95 1.72 -28.70
N LEU A 408 5.14 1.15 -28.91
CA LEU A 408 6.27 1.79 -29.57
C LEU A 408 6.61 1.05 -30.87
N ASP A 409 6.84 1.79 -31.94
CA ASP A 409 7.31 1.26 -33.21
C ASP A 409 8.83 1.26 -33.23
N ILE A 410 9.43 0.11 -33.58
CA ILE A 410 10.89 -0.02 -33.70
C ILE A 410 11.32 0.53 -35.06
N SER A 411 12.33 1.41 -35.06
CA SER A 411 13.02 1.84 -36.27
C SER A 411 14.43 1.24 -36.33
N VAL A 412 14.77 0.63 -37.46
CA VAL A 412 16.10 0.07 -37.73
C VAL A 412 16.77 0.92 -38.80
N VAL A 413 17.86 1.59 -38.42
CA VAL A 413 18.63 2.47 -39.31
C VAL A 413 19.98 1.82 -39.64
N SER A 414 20.36 1.84 -40.92
CA SER A 414 21.63 1.33 -41.42
C SER A 414 22.31 2.30 -42.41
N GLY A 415 23.57 2.04 -42.76
CA GLY A 415 24.34 2.88 -43.70
C GLY A 415 25.06 4.09 -43.07
N GLY A 416 25.00 4.23 -41.74
CA GLY A 416 25.71 5.27 -40.98
C GLY A 416 27.23 5.04 -40.90
N LEU A 417 28.00 6.14 -40.81
CA LEU A 417 29.40 6.14 -40.37
C LEU A 417 29.54 6.95 -39.07
N PHE A 418 30.48 6.57 -38.21
CA PHE A 418 30.71 7.24 -36.92
C PHE A 418 30.97 8.74 -37.11
N ASP A 419 30.12 9.57 -36.48
CA ASP A 419 30.19 11.03 -36.51
C ASP A 419 30.38 11.64 -37.93
N THR A 420 29.77 11.02 -38.94
CA THR A 420 29.95 11.43 -40.34
C THR A 420 28.61 11.41 -41.08
N ARG A 421 28.32 12.47 -41.86
CA ARG A 421 27.12 12.53 -42.69
C ARG A 421 27.17 11.47 -43.80
N THR A 422 26.20 10.57 -43.84
CA THR A 422 26.01 9.57 -44.90
C THR A 422 24.55 9.50 -45.35
N ILE A 423 24.30 8.76 -46.43
CA ILE A 423 22.94 8.34 -46.80
C ILE A 423 22.62 7.13 -45.94
N ILE A 424 21.50 7.18 -45.23
CA ILE A 424 21.01 6.11 -44.37
C ILE A 424 19.81 5.40 -45.02
N ASP A 425 19.58 4.16 -44.62
CA ASP A 425 18.37 3.40 -44.91
C ASP A 425 17.63 3.12 -43.60
N GLU A 426 16.34 3.43 -43.54
CA GLU A 426 15.49 3.30 -42.36
C GLU A 426 14.32 2.37 -42.68
N GLN A 427 14.20 1.30 -41.89
CA GLN A 427 13.21 0.24 -42.10
C GLN A 427 12.43 -0.04 -40.80
N PRO A 428 11.15 -0.41 -40.88
CA PRO A 428 10.38 -0.87 -39.72
C PRO A 428 10.99 -2.14 -39.11
N GLY A 429 11.17 -2.16 -37.80
CA GLY A 429 11.77 -3.28 -37.06
C GLY A 429 10.78 -4.19 -36.34
N GLY A 430 9.54 -3.75 -36.14
CA GLY A 430 8.56 -4.40 -35.29
C GLY A 430 8.01 -3.45 -34.22
N SER A 431 7.58 -3.97 -33.08
CA SER A 431 7.00 -3.19 -31.99
C SER A 431 7.49 -3.59 -30.61
N ILE A 432 7.40 -2.65 -29.67
CA ILE A 432 7.60 -2.85 -28.23
C ILE A 432 6.37 -2.32 -27.50
N THR A 433 5.78 -3.13 -26.63
CA THR A 433 4.78 -2.69 -25.65
C THR A 433 5.43 -2.58 -24.28
N LEU A 434 5.38 -1.41 -23.70
CA LEU A 434 5.78 -1.15 -22.31
C LEU A 434 4.54 -1.10 -21.43
N THR A 435 4.55 -1.84 -20.32
CA THR A 435 3.50 -1.78 -19.32
C THR A 435 4.12 -1.52 -17.96
N PHE A 436 3.73 -0.40 -17.35
CA PHE A 436 4.15 0.01 -16.01
C PHE A 436 3.07 -0.32 -15.01
N ASN A 437 3.44 -0.93 -13.89
CA ASN A 437 2.50 -1.13 -12.77
C ASN A 437 2.97 -0.34 -11.54
N HIS A 438 4.27 0.01 -11.49
CA HIS A 438 4.89 0.75 -10.40
C HIS A 438 5.92 1.73 -10.94
N CYS A 439 6.30 2.68 -10.08
CA CYS A 439 7.39 3.57 -10.35
C CYS A 439 8.77 2.90 -10.40
N ASN A 440 8.91 1.63 -9.99
CA ASN A 440 10.19 0.90 -9.97
C ASN A 440 10.19 -0.43 -10.75
N SER A 441 9.07 -0.83 -11.36
CA SER A 441 8.99 -2.06 -12.15
C SER A 441 8.05 -1.93 -13.34
N ALA A 442 8.42 -2.60 -14.43
CA ALA A 442 7.66 -2.62 -15.67
C ALA A 442 7.92 -3.91 -16.45
N THR A 443 7.16 -4.12 -17.52
CA THR A 443 7.37 -5.21 -18.48
C THR A 443 7.59 -4.65 -19.88
N VAL A 444 8.52 -5.26 -20.61
CA VAL A 444 8.77 -5.02 -22.03
C VAL A 444 8.33 -6.26 -22.80
N ASP A 445 7.25 -6.15 -23.57
CA ASP A 445 6.84 -7.14 -24.56
C ASP A 445 7.34 -6.69 -25.93
N TYR A 446 8.18 -7.48 -26.60
CA TYR A 446 8.72 -7.14 -27.92
C TYR A 446 8.24 -8.13 -28.99
N ASP A 447 8.00 -7.61 -30.19
CA ASP A 447 7.81 -8.36 -31.42
C ASP A 447 8.66 -7.73 -32.53
N ILE A 448 9.87 -8.28 -32.71
CA ILE A 448 10.83 -7.81 -33.71
C ILE A 448 10.63 -8.64 -34.97
N THR A 449 9.69 -8.20 -35.80
CA THR A 449 9.26 -8.89 -37.02
C THR A 449 10.39 -9.04 -38.04
N ALA A 450 11.34 -8.11 -38.06
CA ALA A 450 12.52 -8.15 -38.94
C ALA A 450 13.40 -9.41 -38.72
N ILE A 451 13.34 -10.02 -37.54
CA ILE A 451 14.10 -11.25 -37.19
C ILE A 451 13.20 -12.38 -36.67
N ASN A 452 11.88 -12.23 -36.76
CA ASN A 452 10.90 -13.20 -36.25
C ASN A 452 11.14 -13.60 -34.78
N ARG A 453 11.35 -12.60 -33.90
CA ARG A 453 11.59 -12.82 -32.47
C ARG A 453 10.59 -12.08 -31.61
N GLN A 454 10.02 -12.80 -30.65
CA GLN A 454 9.10 -12.28 -29.66
C GLN A 454 9.57 -12.68 -28.26
N GLY A 455 9.20 -11.88 -27.27
CA GLY A 455 9.50 -12.19 -25.88
C GLY A 455 9.00 -11.14 -24.91
N ARG A 456 9.09 -11.50 -23.63
CA ARG A 456 8.71 -10.67 -22.49
C ARG A 456 9.89 -10.52 -21.55
N ILE A 457 10.19 -9.29 -21.14
CA ILE A 457 11.30 -8.97 -20.25
C ILE A 457 10.76 -8.16 -19.06
N PRO A 458 10.76 -8.70 -17.83
CA PRO A 458 10.53 -7.89 -16.65
C PRO A 458 11.73 -6.97 -16.42
N ILE A 459 11.48 -5.70 -16.14
CA ILE A 459 12.52 -4.69 -15.91
C ILE A 459 12.30 -3.95 -14.60
N GLN A 460 13.41 -3.55 -13.99
CA GLN A 460 13.45 -2.65 -12.83
C GLN A 460 14.41 -1.49 -13.11
N ARG A 461 14.32 -0.41 -12.33
CA ARG A 461 15.26 0.71 -12.50
C ARG A 461 16.68 0.34 -12.12
N VAL A 462 17.63 1.02 -12.75
CA VAL A 462 19.03 1.03 -12.30
C VAL A 462 19.20 1.89 -11.04
N ALA A 463 18.49 3.02 -10.95
CA ALA A 463 18.51 3.94 -9.82
C ALA A 463 17.08 4.32 -9.39
N THR A 464 16.88 4.51 -8.08
CA THR A 464 15.55 4.79 -7.51
C THR A 464 15.28 6.27 -7.25
N ASP A 465 16.20 7.17 -7.61
CA ASP A 465 16.10 8.61 -7.30
C ASP A 465 14.89 9.30 -7.94
N ASN A 466 14.40 8.78 -9.08
CA ASN A 466 13.19 9.27 -9.75
C ASN A 466 11.89 8.61 -9.27
N VAL A 467 11.95 7.62 -8.36
CA VAL A 467 10.74 6.98 -7.80
C VAL A 467 9.85 8.00 -7.07
N PRO A 468 10.37 8.86 -6.17
CA PRO A 468 9.55 9.87 -5.50
C PRO A 468 8.88 10.84 -6.49
N LEU A 469 9.57 11.23 -7.57
CA LEU A 469 9.00 12.09 -8.60
C LEU A 469 7.89 11.38 -9.39
N CYS A 470 8.10 10.10 -9.74
CA CYS A 470 7.10 9.31 -10.44
C CYS A 470 5.82 9.14 -9.60
N GLU A 471 5.98 8.93 -8.28
CA GLU A 471 4.86 8.79 -7.36
C GLU A 471 4.09 10.12 -7.23
N ALA A 472 4.80 11.23 -7.02
CA ALA A 472 4.18 12.56 -6.91
C ALA A 472 3.44 13.02 -8.19
N LEU A 473 3.90 12.57 -9.37
CA LEU A 473 3.26 12.89 -10.66
C LEU A 473 2.16 11.89 -11.06
N GLY A 474 2.05 10.76 -10.35
CA GLY A 474 1.01 9.75 -10.58
C GLY A 474 -0.28 10.02 -9.80
N GLN A 475 -0.29 11.08 -8.99
CA GLN A 475 -1.42 11.57 -8.21
C GLN A 475 -2.50 12.21 -9.08
#